data_AF-L0WBJ1-F1
#
_entry.id   AF-L0WBJ1-F1
#
_cell.length_a   1.000
_cell.length_b   1.000
_cell.length_c   1.000
_cell.angle_alpha   90.00
_cell.angle_beta   90.00
_cell.angle_gamma   90.00
#
_symmetry.space_group_name_H-M   'P 1'
#
loop_
_entity.id
_entity.type
_entity.pdbx_description
1 polymer ?
#
loop_
_entity_poly.entity_id
_entity_poly.type
_entity_poly.pdbx_seq_one_letter_code
_entity_poly.pdbx_strand_id
1 'polypeptide(L)'
;MNVETIADVIHWSREVHRQLAECMERGWQEESRERVRMLMAYISDHERRLDAVLKASEADAGRGTLNTWFYDYVQANPEAMKMTCSLDGHTADTNSLLAYVLEMHEVLIRLYRYLAGRAHVETVREELDALLSLEEHEAMRMARDAQRLDDL
;
A
#
# COMPACT_ATOMS: atom_id res chain seq x y z
N MET A 1 -21.12 -17.64 -3.29
CA MET A 1 -20.76 -16.49 -4.15
C MET A 1 -20.62 -15.31 -3.22
N ASN A 2 -19.38 -14.94 -2.89
CA ASN A 2 -19.12 -13.78 -2.03
C ASN A 2 -19.07 -12.58 -2.97
N VAL A 3 -19.95 -11.62 -2.74
CA VAL A 3 -19.94 -10.34 -3.43
C VAL A 3 -18.99 -9.44 -2.66
N GLU A 4 -18.01 -8.90 -3.36
CA GLU A 4 -16.99 -8.01 -2.79
C GLU A 4 -17.43 -6.56 -2.93
N THR A 5 -16.89 -5.73 -2.07
CA THR A 5 -17.21 -4.32 -1.94
C THR A 5 -15.96 -3.46 -1.94
N ILE A 6 -16.13 -2.16 -2.16
CA ILE A 6 -15.04 -1.19 -1.98
C ILE A 6 -14.47 -1.28 -0.55
N ALA A 7 -15.32 -1.56 0.45
CA ALA A 7 -14.87 -1.76 1.82
C ALA A 7 -13.91 -2.96 1.97
N ASP A 8 -14.12 -4.05 1.23
CA ASP A 8 -13.19 -5.21 1.24
C ASP A 8 -11.82 -4.83 0.67
N VAL A 9 -11.82 -4.01 -0.39
CA VAL A 9 -10.59 -3.49 -1.02
C VAL A 9 -9.86 -2.54 -0.09
N ILE A 10 -10.58 -1.63 0.58
CA ILE A 10 -10.00 -0.73 1.60
C ILE A 10 -9.43 -1.56 2.75
N HIS A 11 -10.18 -2.52 3.28
CA HIS A 11 -9.73 -3.38 4.37
C HIS A 11 -8.45 -4.14 4.00
N TRP A 12 -8.38 -4.73 2.81
CA TRP A 12 -7.19 -5.42 2.34
C TRP A 12 -5.99 -4.48 2.19
N SER A 13 -6.20 -3.28 1.61
CA SER A 13 -5.12 -2.31 1.41
C SER A 13 -4.57 -1.79 2.74
N ARG A 14 -5.46 -1.55 3.71
CA ARG A 14 -5.08 -1.23 5.10
C ARG A 14 -4.23 -2.31 5.74
N GLU A 15 -4.54 -3.58 5.47
CA GLU A 15 -3.75 -4.70 5.98
C GLU A 15 -2.33 -4.70 5.39
N VAL A 16 -2.18 -4.37 4.10
CA VAL A 16 -0.86 -4.22 3.46
C VAL A 16 -0.05 -3.10 4.14
N HIS A 17 -0.60 -1.90 4.29
CA HIS A 17 0.09 -0.79 4.96
C HIS A 17 0.44 -1.10 6.40
N ARG A 18 -0.46 -1.75 7.14
CA ARG A 18 -0.20 -2.15 8.54
C ARG A 18 0.95 -3.15 8.63
N GLN A 19 0.99 -4.14 7.74
CA GLN A 19 2.09 -5.10 7.69
C GLN A 19 3.42 -4.44 7.34
N LEU A 20 3.44 -3.50 6.39
CA LEU A 20 4.64 -2.72 6.06
C LEU A 20 5.10 -1.89 7.27
N ALA A 21 4.20 -1.19 7.93
CA ALA A 21 4.50 -0.40 9.12
C ALA A 21 5.16 -1.24 10.23
N GLU A 22 4.56 -2.38 10.56
CA GLU A 22 5.05 -3.30 11.58
C GLU A 22 6.38 -3.94 11.18
N CYS A 23 6.56 -4.26 9.91
CA CYS A 23 7.79 -4.85 9.38
C CYS A 23 8.97 -3.89 9.50
N MET A 24 8.77 -2.63 9.08
CA MET A 24 9.79 -1.58 9.22
C MET A 24 10.09 -1.28 10.69
N GLU A 25 9.07 -1.28 11.55
CA GLU A 25 9.24 -1.09 13.00
C GLU A 25 10.01 -2.24 13.67
N ARG A 26 9.91 -3.47 13.18
CA ARG A 26 10.76 -4.56 13.67
C ARG A 26 12.18 -4.43 13.13
N GLY A 27 12.34 -4.15 11.84
CA GLY A 27 13.65 -4.06 11.19
C GLY A 27 14.57 -3.00 11.77
N TRP A 28 14.06 -1.79 12.01
CA TRP A 28 14.90 -0.69 12.50
C TRP A 28 15.38 -0.85 13.95
N GLN A 29 14.73 -1.70 14.76
CA GLN A 29 15.18 -2.00 16.14
C GLN A 29 16.49 -2.81 16.15
N GLU A 30 16.76 -3.57 15.09
CA GLU A 30 17.93 -4.44 14.95
C GLU A 30 18.98 -3.86 13.97
N GLU A 31 18.64 -2.79 13.24
CA GLU A 31 19.51 -2.17 12.25
C GLU A 31 20.56 -1.23 12.90
N SER A 32 21.83 -1.45 12.55
CA SER A 32 22.97 -0.69 13.08
C SER A 32 23.34 0.50 12.20
N ARG A 33 23.00 0.47 10.91
CA ARG A 33 23.27 1.56 9.97
C ARG A 33 22.24 2.66 10.13
N GLU A 34 22.70 3.80 10.62
CA GLU A 34 21.85 4.93 10.98
C GLU A 34 20.90 5.38 9.85
N ARG A 35 21.40 5.52 8.62
CA ARG A 35 20.59 5.95 7.47
C ARG A 35 19.46 4.97 7.13
N VAL A 36 19.77 3.66 7.08
CA VAL A 36 18.77 2.61 6.82
C VAL A 36 17.73 2.60 7.95
N ARG A 37 18.18 2.72 9.20
CA ARG A 37 17.31 2.81 10.38
C ARG A 37 16.39 4.02 10.34
N MET A 38 16.89 5.19 9.95
CA MET A 38 16.09 6.42 9.79
C MET A 38 15.03 6.26 8.69
N LEU A 39 15.40 5.67 7.56
CA LEU A 39 14.46 5.41 6.47
C LEU A 39 13.36 4.43 6.90
N MET A 40 13.71 3.34 7.58
CA MET A 40 12.71 2.40 8.12
C MET A 40 11.76 3.08 9.12
N ALA A 41 12.28 3.92 10.02
CA ALA A 41 11.44 4.67 10.96
C ALA A 41 10.47 5.61 10.24
N TYR A 42 10.95 6.31 9.21
CA TYR A 42 10.12 7.17 8.36
C TYR A 42 9.02 6.37 7.65
N ILE A 43 9.37 5.26 6.99
CA ILE A 43 8.40 4.41 6.30
C ILE A 43 7.36 3.89 7.29
N SER A 44 7.77 3.42 8.47
CA SER A 44 6.82 2.92 9.48
C SER A 44 5.78 3.97 9.87
N ASP A 45 6.19 5.22 10.11
CA ASP A 45 5.27 6.33 10.42
C ASP A 45 4.40 6.72 9.22
N HIS A 46 4.96 6.73 8.01
CA HIS A 46 4.23 6.98 6.77
C HIS A 46 3.10 5.97 6.56
N GLU A 47 3.40 4.67 6.64
CA GLU A 47 2.44 3.59 6.45
C GLU A 47 1.32 3.60 7.51
N ARG A 48 1.64 3.92 8.77
CA ARG A 48 0.62 4.08 9.82
C ARG A 48 -0.35 5.21 9.53
N ARG A 49 0.15 6.32 8.96
CA ARG A 49 -0.71 7.44 8.57
C ARG A 49 -1.62 7.04 7.42
N LEU A 50 -1.12 6.29 6.45
CA LEU A 50 -1.91 5.83 5.31
C LEU A 50 -3.01 4.84 5.73
N ASP A 51 -2.73 3.88 6.61
CA ASP A 51 -3.77 3.04 7.23
C ASP A 51 -4.84 3.88 7.94
N ALA A 52 -4.43 4.91 8.71
CA ALA A 52 -5.37 5.78 9.40
C ALA A 52 -6.26 6.61 8.44
N VAL A 53 -5.69 7.10 7.33
CA VAL A 53 -6.43 7.82 6.28
C VAL A 53 -7.43 6.89 5.61
N LEU A 54 -7.00 5.68 5.21
CA LEU A 54 -7.87 4.69 4.60
C LEU A 54 -8.99 4.24 5.55
N LYS A 55 -8.69 4.07 6.83
CA LYS A 55 -9.70 3.77 7.86
C LYS A 55 -10.76 4.87 7.95
N ALA A 56 -10.36 6.14 7.85
CA ALA A 56 -11.30 7.24 7.85
C ALA A 56 -12.17 7.24 6.59
N SER A 57 -11.60 6.91 5.42
CA SER A 57 -12.37 6.76 4.17
C SER A 57 -13.33 5.58 4.17
N GLU A 58 -13.08 4.52 4.95
CA GLU A 58 -13.96 3.34 5.05
C GLU A 58 -15.36 3.71 5.57
N ALA A 59 -15.46 4.74 6.43
CA ALA A 59 -16.73 5.21 6.95
C ALA A 59 -17.59 5.94 5.90
N ASP A 60 -16.94 6.55 4.90
CA ASP A 60 -17.56 7.31 3.81
C ASP A 60 -17.72 6.46 2.54
N ALA A 61 -16.97 5.37 2.40
CA ALA A 61 -17.04 4.45 1.27
C ALA A 61 -18.45 3.86 1.15
N GLY A 62 -19.08 4.03 -0.02
CA GLY A 62 -20.43 3.54 -0.25
C GLY A 62 -20.52 2.02 -0.18
N ARG A 63 -21.75 1.46 -0.14
CA ARG A 63 -22.01 0.03 -0.38
C ARG A 63 -21.80 -0.35 -1.86
N GLY A 64 -20.72 0.15 -2.46
CA GLY A 64 -20.35 -0.09 -3.85
C GLY A 64 -19.95 -1.54 -4.04
N THR A 65 -20.78 -2.29 -4.77
CA THR A 65 -20.52 -3.68 -5.11
C THR A 65 -19.50 -3.79 -6.24
N LEU A 66 -18.44 -4.56 -6.02
CA LEU A 66 -17.40 -4.92 -7.00
C LEU A 66 -17.61 -6.31 -7.63
N ASN A 67 -18.73 -6.97 -7.31
CA ASN A 67 -19.05 -8.34 -7.71
C ASN A 67 -17.93 -9.32 -7.28
N THR A 68 -17.23 -9.93 -8.22
CA THR A 68 -16.11 -10.87 -7.98
C THR A 68 -14.78 -10.33 -8.52
N TRP A 69 -14.71 -9.06 -8.91
CA TRP A 69 -13.52 -8.54 -9.62
C TRP A 69 -12.28 -8.49 -8.75
N PHE A 70 -12.43 -8.24 -7.44
CA PHE A 70 -11.31 -8.27 -6.51
C PHE A 70 -10.78 -9.71 -6.41
N TYR A 71 -11.66 -10.70 -6.28
CA TYR A 71 -11.31 -12.11 -6.30
C TYR A 71 -10.62 -12.54 -7.60
N ASP A 72 -11.16 -12.12 -8.74
CA ASP A 72 -10.60 -12.44 -10.05
C ASP A 72 -9.17 -11.87 -10.18
N TYR A 73 -8.94 -10.66 -9.66
CA TYR A 73 -7.60 -10.08 -9.60
C TYR A 73 -6.66 -10.87 -8.69
N VAL A 74 -7.12 -11.21 -7.48
CA VAL A 74 -6.39 -12.01 -6.49
C VAL A 74 -5.96 -13.35 -7.09
N GLN A 75 -6.87 -14.04 -7.80
CA GLN A 75 -6.58 -15.30 -8.46
C GLN A 75 -5.58 -15.16 -9.61
N ALA A 76 -5.69 -14.09 -10.39
CA ALA A 76 -4.80 -13.84 -11.52
C ALA A 76 -3.40 -13.36 -11.09
N ASN A 77 -3.26 -12.80 -9.88
CA ASN A 77 -2.02 -12.23 -9.35
C ASN A 77 -1.71 -12.80 -7.94
N PRO A 78 -1.49 -14.12 -7.81
CA PRO A 78 -1.31 -14.77 -6.51
C PRO A 78 -0.08 -14.25 -5.73
N GLU A 79 0.95 -13.76 -6.42
CA GLU A 79 2.13 -13.11 -5.85
C GLU A 79 1.80 -11.78 -5.16
N ALA A 80 0.91 -10.97 -5.73
CA ALA A 80 0.45 -9.71 -5.13
C ALA A 80 -0.31 -9.94 -3.82
N MET A 81 -0.88 -11.13 -3.65
CA MET A 81 -1.71 -11.51 -2.49
C MET A 81 -0.95 -12.27 -1.41
N LYS A 82 0.22 -12.80 -1.75
CA LYS A 82 1.17 -13.39 -0.79
C LYS A 82 2.17 -12.36 -0.27
N MET A 83 1.88 -11.08 -0.45
CA MET A 83 2.78 -9.99 -0.14
C MET A 83 2.92 -9.85 1.38
N THR A 84 3.77 -10.69 1.96
CA THR A 84 4.22 -10.60 3.34
C THR A 84 5.51 -9.80 3.33
N CYS A 85 5.56 -8.72 4.11
CA CYS A 85 6.79 -7.95 4.21
C CYS A 85 7.92 -8.83 4.76
N SER A 86 8.99 -8.97 3.98
CA SER A 86 10.22 -9.65 4.32
C SER A 86 11.40 -8.74 4.00
N LEU A 87 12.21 -8.45 5.01
CA LEU A 87 13.37 -7.57 4.87
C LEU A 87 14.61 -8.31 4.35
N ASP A 88 14.56 -9.64 4.26
CA ASP A 88 15.68 -10.48 3.82
C ASP A 88 16.12 -10.11 2.40
N GLY A 89 17.37 -9.63 2.27
CA GLY A 89 17.94 -9.23 0.99
C GLY A 89 17.52 -7.83 0.49
N HIS A 90 16.65 -7.13 1.21
CA HIS A 90 16.14 -5.80 0.81
C HIS A 90 16.71 -4.64 1.64
N THR A 91 17.54 -4.93 2.65
CA THR A 91 18.11 -3.91 3.56
C THR A 91 19.57 -3.59 3.25
N ALA A 92 20.08 -3.91 2.05
CA ALA A 92 21.48 -3.67 1.69
C ALA A 92 21.87 -2.18 1.76
N ASP A 93 20.97 -1.29 1.37
CA ASP A 93 21.07 0.16 1.50
C ASP A 93 19.67 0.80 1.47
N THR A 94 19.63 2.13 1.60
CA THR A 94 18.40 2.94 1.57
C THR A 94 17.65 2.81 0.24
N ASN A 95 18.37 2.73 -0.89
CA ASN A 95 17.77 2.60 -2.22
C ASN A 95 17.08 1.25 -2.42
N SER A 96 17.73 0.16 -1.99
CA SER A 96 17.21 -1.20 -2.06
C SER A 96 15.95 -1.35 -1.22
N LEU A 97 15.96 -0.76 -0.02
CA LEU A 97 14.80 -0.74 0.87
C LEU A 97 13.64 0.08 0.28
N LEU A 98 13.93 1.28 -0.23
CA LEU A 98 12.92 2.14 -0.84
C LEU A 98 12.30 1.48 -2.07
N ALA A 99 13.12 0.89 -2.95
CA ALA A 99 12.64 0.18 -4.13
C ALA A 99 11.69 -0.96 -3.75
N TYR A 100 12.06 -1.77 -2.74
CA TYR A 100 11.22 -2.84 -2.23
C TYR A 100 9.85 -2.33 -1.75
N VAL A 101 9.82 -1.24 -0.98
CA VAL A 101 8.56 -0.67 -0.48
C VAL A 101 7.71 -0.11 -1.62
N LEU A 102 8.31 0.61 -2.57
CA LEU A 102 7.60 1.16 -3.73
C LEU A 102 6.99 0.08 -4.63
N GLU A 103 7.60 -1.11 -4.72
CA GLU A 103 7.01 -2.25 -5.42
C GLU A 103 5.70 -2.71 -4.76
N MET A 104 5.60 -2.62 -3.44
CA MET A 104 4.38 -2.95 -2.68
C MET A 104 3.27 -1.92 -2.95
N HIS A 105 3.60 -0.62 -3.00
CA HIS A 105 2.65 0.42 -3.40
C HIS A 105 2.16 0.24 -4.84
N GLU A 106 3.06 -0.13 -5.76
CA GLU A 106 2.68 -0.36 -7.15
C GLU A 106 1.69 -1.54 -7.30
N VAL A 107 1.72 -2.53 -6.41
CA VAL A 107 0.70 -3.58 -6.37
C VAL A 107 -0.69 -3.01 -6.05
N LEU A 108 -0.79 -2.10 -5.07
CA LEU A 108 -2.04 -1.41 -4.72
C LEU A 108 -2.54 -0.54 -5.88
N ILE A 109 -1.64 0.24 -6.49
CA ILE A 109 -1.92 1.07 -7.67
C ILE A 109 -2.50 0.22 -8.82
N ARG A 110 -1.86 -0.92 -9.14
CA ARG A 110 -2.36 -1.83 -10.19
C ARG A 110 -3.72 -2.41 -9.84
N LEU A 111 -3.96 -2.75 -8.57
CA LEU A 111 -5.26 -3.23 -8.12
C LEU A 111 -6.35 -2.17 -8.32
N TYR A 112 -6.16 -0.96 -7.80
CA TYR A 112 -7.16 0.11 -7.89
C TYR A 112 -7.46 0.45 -9.35
N ARG A 113 -6.43 0.56 -10.18
CA ARG A 113 -6.56 0.80 -11.63
C ARG A 113 -7.34 -0.33 -12.33
N TYR A 114 -7.07 -1.58 -11.97
CA TYR A 114 -7.77 -2.75 -12.51
C TYR A 114 -9.27 -2.73 -12.17
N LEU A 115 -9.61 -2.38 -10.94
CA LEU A 115 -10.99 -2.33 -10.45
C LEU A 115 -11.75 -1.14 -11.05
N ALA A 116 -11.14 0.04 -11.09
CA ALA A 116 -11.75 1.26 -11.66
C ALA A 116 -12.10 1.05 -13.14
N GLY A 117 -11.23 0.39 -13.91
CA GLY A 117 -11.47 0.05 -15.30
C GLY A 117 -12.62 -0.94 -15.54
N ARG A 118 -13.09 -1.65 -14.50
CA ARG A 118 -14.22 -2.59 -14.58
C ARG A 118 -15.50 -2.03 -13.97
N ALA A 119 -15.39 -1.05 -13.08
CA ALA A 119 -16.53 -0.40 -12.46
C ALA A 119 -17.50 0.16 -13.51
N HIS A 120 -18.72 -0.40 -13.54
CA HIS A 120 -19.80 0.08 -14.41
C HIS A 120 -20.64 1.17 -13.76
N VAL A 121 -20.59 1.28 -12.43
CA VAL A 121 -21.29 2.32 -11.65
C VAL A 121 -20.32 3.49 -11.46
N GLU A 122 -20.74 4.70 -11.84
CA GLU A 122 -19.86 5.88 -11.82
C GLU A 122 -19.33 6.18 -10.42
N THR A 123 -20.20 6.17 -9.40
CA THR A 123 -19.79 6.44 -8.01
C THR A 123 -18.76 5.42 -7.50
N VAL A 124 -18.84 4.16 -7.94
CA VAL A 124 -17.85 3.12 -7.60
C VAL A 124 -16.52 3.41 -8.28
N ARG A 125 -16.56 3.88 -9.54
CA ARG A 125 -15.34 4.26 -10.26
C ARG A 125 -14.67 5.46 -9.61
N GLU A 126 -15.43 6.51 -9.28
CA GLU A 126 -14.93 7.71 -8.62
C GLU A 126 -14.26 7.39 -7.26
N GLU A 127 -14.86 6.50 -6.47
CA GLU A 127 -14.26 6.04 -5.20
C GLU A 127 -12.94 5.28 -5.43
N LEU A 128 -12.87 4.41 -6.44
CA LEU A 128 -11.64 3.69 -6.79
C LEU A 128 -10.55 4.60 -7.37
N ASP A 129 -10.94 5.60 -8.17
CA ASP A 129 -10.02 6.60 -8.72
C ASP A 129 -9.46 7.52 -7.62
N ALA A 130 -10.25 7.80 -6.58
CA ALA A 130 -9.79 8.52 -5.40
C ALA A 130 -8.75 7.72 -4.61
N LEU A 131 -8.97 6.42 -4.41
CA LEU A 131 -7.99 5.52 -3.78
C LEU A 131 -6.71 5.40 -4.61
N LEU A 132 -6.85 5.23 -5.94
CA LEU A 132 -5.72 5.22 -6.88
C LEU A 132 -4.89 6.50 -6.78
N SER A 133 -5.56 7.65 -6.81
CA SER A 133 -4.90 8.95 -6.72
C SER A 133 -4.20 9.13 -5.37
N LEU A 134 -4.81 8.70 -4.26
CA LEU A 134 -4.19 8.75 -2.94
C LEU A 134 -2.88 7.95 -2.93
N GLU A 135 -2.93 6.70 -3.39
CA GLU A 135 -1.79 5.79 -3.40
C GLU A 135 -0.62 6.29 -4.26
N GLU A 136 -0.91 6.77 -5.47
CA GLU A 136 0.09 7.36 -6.35
C GLU A 136 0.78 8.58 -5.71
N HIS A 137 -0.01 9.45 -5.04
CA HIS A 137 0.54 10.61 -4.36
C HIS A 137 1.43 10.24 -3.17
N GLU A 138 1.03 9.27 -2.35
CA GLU A 138 1.80 8.85 -1.19
C GLU A 138 3.08 8.12 -1.59
N ALA A 139 3.05 7.24 -2.60
CA ALA A 139 4.25 6.62 -3.16
C ALA A 139 5.25 7.68 -3.69
N MET A 140 4.75 8.70 -4.41
CA MET A 140 5.59 9.82 -4.88
C MET A 140 6.12 10.69 -3.74
N ARG A 141 5.37 10.86 -2.66
CA ARG A 141 5.81 11.61 -1.47
C ARG A 141 6.89 10.83 -0.73
N MET A 142 6.69 9.53 -0.50
CA MET A 142 7.66 8.63 0.12
C MET A 142 9.00 8.67 -0.62
N ALA A 143 8.98 8.50 -1.94
CA ALA A 143 10.21 8.52 -2.74
C ALA A 143 10.99 9.84 -2.58
N ARG A 144 10.29 10.98 -2.57
CA ARG A 144 10.90 12.31 -2.43
C ARG A 144 11.46 12.55 -1.03
N ASP A 145 10.74 12.17 0.01
CA ASP A 145 11.19 12.35 1.39
C ASP A 145 12.33 11.39 1.75
N ALA A 146 12.31 10.15 1.22
CA ALA A 146 13.39 9.19 1.36
C ALA A 146 14.69 9.69 0.73
N GLN A 147 14.63 10.28 -0.46
CA GLN A 147 15.80 10.93 -1.10
C GLN A 147 16.37 12.05 -0.22
N ARG A 148 15.51 12.90 0.34
CA ARG A 148 15.96 13.97 1.25
C ARG A 148 16.60 13.44 2.52
N LEU A 149 16.14 12.31 3.04
CA LEU A 149 16.74 11.65 4.20
C LEU A 149 18.12 11.05 3.87
N ASP A 150 18.32 10.56 2.65
CA ASP A 150 19.60 9.99 2.20
C ASP A 150 20.67 11.07 1.96
N ASP A 151 20.24 12.27 1.57
CA ASP A 151 21.09 13.45 1.37
C ASP A 151 21.57 14.11 2.68
N LEU A 152 21.01 13.73 3.85
CA LEU A 152 21.41 14.22 5.18
C LEU A 152 22.65 13.51 5.74
#